data_AF-A0A968A707-F1
#
_entry.id   AF-A0A968A707-F1
#
_cell.length_a   1.000
_cell.length_b   1.000
_cell.length_c   1.000
_cell.angle_alpha   90.00
_cell.angle_beta   90.00
_cell.angle_gamma   90.00
#
_symmetry.space_group_name_H-M   'P 1'
#
loop_
_entity.id
_entity.type
_entity.pdbx_description
1 polymer ?
#
loop_
_entity_poly.entity_id
_entity_poly.type
_entity_poly.pdbx_seq_one_letter_code
_entity_poly.pdbx_strand_id
1 'polypeptide(L)'
;MTEKKIGYVELQWECPNCGTINPGQIKVCQGCGAPQPEDVEFTQASRQELIKDEEKLKKAKAGADIHCAYCGTRNPAGAERCSQCKADLSEGHQRKAGRVVGAYRGGLAQKIQCPHCGTENLETANRCSQCGGSLAEHPALSSTAPQSAAKTSTKRGRSVLGILGLILLIGCFGIYFIFLRTNTTTGTVTDASWERMVVLEQLVPVKYQDWYDQIPQGAQIQSCTSEERDQVETPVEGSQEICGTPYNRDTGSGFAEVVQDCVYIVYDDYCTYSVLEWDEVDVITLSGDGFSPQWPNPNLPNDQRLGEGEETYQIFFSAGSEDYVFTTSNYDLFLKAQPGTEWQLEINSIGGVQSINP
;
A
#
# COMPACT_ATOMS: atom_id res chain seq x y z
N MET A 1 -8.06 -3.08 16.85
CA MET A 1 -9.49 -2.70 16.73
C MET A 1 -10.20 -3.06 18.02
N THR A 2 -11.15 -2.24 18.47
CA THR A 2 -11.93 -2.52 19.68
C THR A 2 -13.22 -3.23 19.33
N GLU A 3 -13.42 -4.41 19.93
CA GLU A 3 -14.66 -5.17 19.77
C GLU A 3 -15.79 -4.53 20.59
N LYS A 4 -16.91 -4.27 19.93
CA LYS A 4 -18.16 -3.82 20.54
C LYS A 4 -19.23 -4.88 20.43
N LYS A 5 -19.93 -5.11 21.53
CA LYS A 5 -21.10 -5.97 21.57
C LYS A 5 -22.36 -5.19 21.19
N ILE A 6 -23.07 -5.67 20.18
CA ILE A 6 -24.38 -5.15 19.77
C ILE A 6 -25.51 -5.89 20.49
N GLY A 7 -25.38 -7.20 20.69
CA GLY A 7 -26.43 -7.99 21.35
C GLY A 7 -26.26 -9.48 21.17
N TYR A 8 -27.38 -10.22 21.20
CA TYR A 8 -27.40 -11.65 20.95
C TYR A 8 -28.52 -12.00 19.97
N VAL A 9 -28.34 -13.07 19.22
CA VAL A 9 -29.30 -13.62 18.26
C VAL A 9 -29.47 -15.13 18.48
N GLU A 10 -30.61 -15.67 18.08
CA GLU A 10 -30.79 -17.12 18.01
C GLU A 10 -30.07 -17.68 16.78
N LEU A 11 -29.39 -18.81 16.98
CA LEU A 11 -28.90 -19.63 15.89
C LEU A 11 -29.88 -20.79 15.63
N GLN A 12 -29.61 -21.57 14.59
CA GLN A 12 -30.39 -22.74 14.21
C GLN A 12 -29.46 -23.91 13.91
N TRP A 13 -30.02 -25.12 13.83
CA TRP A 13 -29.29 -26.30 13.37
C TRP A 13 -30.19 -27.15 12.49
N GLU A 14 -29.61 -27.76 11.47
CA GLU A 14 -30.32 -28.66 10.57
C GLU A 14 -30.20 -30.10 11.08
N CYS A 15 -31.33 -30.80 11.18
CA CYS A 15 -31.33 -32.19 11.59
C CYS A 15 -30.80 -33.08 10.46
N PRO A 16 -29.69 -33.83 10.65
CA PRO A 16 -29.10 -34.64 9.59
C PRO A 16 -30.01 -35.81 9.17
N ASN A 17 -30.97 -36.20 10.01
CA ASN A 17 -31.87 -37.32 9.73
C ASN A 17 -33.04 -36.94 8.81
N CYS A 18 -33.49 -35.68 8.84
CA CYS A 18 -34.70 -35.27 8.10
C CYS A 18 -34.66 -33.87 7.47
N GLY A 19 -33.55 -33.14 7.59
CA GLY A 19 -33.38 -31.78 7.06
C GLY A 19 -34.23 -30.70 7.74
N THR A 20 -34.90 -31.02 8.86
CA THR A 20 -35.67 -30.00 9.59
C THR A 20 -34.71 -29.04 10.28
N ILE A 21 -34.86 -27.74 10.00
CA ILE A 21 -34.15 -26.67 10.69
C ILE A 21 -34.85 -26.38 12.03
N ASN A 22 -34.10 -26.49 13.12
CA ASN A 22 -34.60 -26.29 14.49
C ASN A 22 -33.87 -25.10 15.12
N PRO A 23 -34.52 -24.35 16.04
CA PRO A 23 -33.83 -23.34 16.82
C PRO A 23 -32.68 -23.95 17.63
N GLY A 24 -31.59 -23.19 17.82
CA GLY A 24 -30.36 -23.64 18.46
C GLY A 24 -30.54 -24.14 19.89
N GLN A 25 -31.54 -23.63 20.60
CA GLN A 25 -31.91 -24.04 21.95
C GLN A 25 -32.59 -25.42 22.01
N ILE A 26 -33.16 -25.87 20.88
CA ILE A 26 -33.94 -27.10 20.81
C ILE A 26 -32.99 -28.28 20.62
N LYS A 27 -33.04 -29.23 21.57
CA LYS A 27 -32.12 -30.39 21.65
C LYS A 27 -32.68 -31.65 20.99
N VAL A 28 -33.92 -31.60 20.54
CA VAL A 28 -34.63 -32.71 19.89
C VAL A 28 -35.30 -32.17 18.64
N CYS A 29 -35.05 -32.79 17.50
CA CYS A 29 -35.63 -32.37 16.23
C CYS A 29 -37.16 -32.35 16.32
N GLN A 30 -37.76 -31.19 16.03
CA GLN A 30 -39.21 -31.01 16.07
C GLN A 30 -39.93 -31.74 14.92
N GLY A 31 -39.20 -32.12 13.86
CA GLY A 31 -39.76 -32.81 12.70
C GLY A 31 -39.78 -34.34 12.83
N CYS A 32 -38.72 -34.95 13.39
CA CYS A 32 -38.60 -36.42 13.46
C CYS A 32 -38.37 -36.98 14.87
N GLY A 33 -38.21 -36.14 15.89
CA GLY A 33 -37.95 -36.56 17.27
C GLY A 33 -36.52 -37.07 17.54
N ALA A 34 -35.64 -37.07 16.54
CA ALA A 34 -34.24 -37.45 16.73
C ALA A 34 -33.52 -36.45 17.66
N PRO A 35 -32.63 -36.91 18.56
CA PRO A 35 -31.82 -36.01 19.36
C PRO A 35 -30.87 -35.20 18.49
N GLN A 36 -30.53 -34.00 18.95
CA GLN A 36 -29.51 -33.17 18.32
C GLN A 36 -28.14 -33.88 18.39
N PRO A 37 -27.41 -34.02 17.27
CA PRO A 37 -26.05 -34.55 17.28
C PRO A 37 -25.11 -33.72 18.17
N GLU A 38 -24.14 -34.38 18.79
CA GLU A 38 -23.18 -33.70 19.67
C GLU A 38 -22.32 -32.68 18.90
N ASP A 39 -21.94 -32.99 17.68
CA ASP A 39 -21.04 -32.21 16.83
C ASP A 39 -21.76 -31.32 15.81
N VAL A 40 -23.10 -31.22 15.85
CA VAL A 40 -23.83 -30.36 14.90
C VAL A 40 -23.40 -28.92 15.06
N GLU A 41 -23.02 -28.29 13.96
CA GLU A 41 -22.71 -26.86 13.94
C GLU A 41 -23.99 -26.03 13.90
N PHE A 42 -23.99 -24.93 14.65
CA PHE A 42 -25.05 -23.95 14.53
C PHE A 42 -24.84 -23.07 13.29
N THR A 43 -25.93 -22.77 12.60
CA THR A 43 -25.96 -21.85 11.46
C THR A 43 -26.81 -20.63 11.81
N GLN A 44 -26.58 -19.54 11.10
CA GLN A 44 -27.41 -18.34 11.22
C GLN A 44 -28.65 -18.47 10.33
N ALA A 45 -29.75 -17.85 10.76
CA ALA A 45 -30.92 -17.65 9.91
C ALA A 45 -30.61 -16.63 8.79
N SER A 46 -31.40 -16.65 7.71
CA SER A 46 -31.29 -15.69 6.60
C SER A 46 -31.51 -14.24 7.06
N ARG A 47 -32.42 -14.06 8.02
CA ARG A 47 -32.65 -12.82 8.78
C ARG A 47 -32.66 -13.12 10.27
N GLN A 48 -32.12 -12.21 11.06
CA GLN A 48 -31.97 -12.34 12.51
C GLN A 48 -32.54 -11.11 13.22
N GLU A 49 -33.08 -11.34 14.40
CA GLU A 49 -33.53 -10.28 15.30
C GLU A 49 -32.73 -10.35 16.59
N LEU A 50 -32.34 -9.18 17.09
CA LEU A 50 -31.71 -9.09 18.40
C LEU A 50 -32.70 -9.53 19.48
N ILE A 51 -32.24 -10.43 20.35
CA ILE A 51 -33.03 -10.94 21.45
C ILE A 51 -33.31 -9.80 22.43
N LYS A 52 -34.59 -9.55 22.69
CA LYS A 52 -35.07 -8.58 23.69
C LYS A 52 -35.55 -9.24 24.99
N ASP A 53 -35.88 -10.54 24.92
CA ASP A 53 -36.37 -11.30 26.07
C ASP A 53 -35.26 -11.55 27.09
N GLU A 54 -35.50 -11.17 28.35
CA GLU A 54 -34.48 -11.21 29.41
C GLU A 54 -34.03 -12.64 29.74
N GLU A 55 -34.96 -13.61 29.72
CA GLU A 55 -34.64 -15.01 30.04
C GLU A 55 -33.80 -15.65 28.94
N LYS A 56 -34.10 -15.36 27.67
CA LYS A 56 -33.25 -15.74 26.54
C LYS A 56 -31.88 -15.05 26.60
N LEU A 57 -31.82 -13.76 26.96
CA LEU A 57 -30.55 -13.05 27.12
C LEU A 57 -29.69 -13.65 28.23
N LYS A 58 -30.28 -14.06 29.36
CA LYS A 58 -29.55 -14.78 30.42
C LYS A 58 -28.93 -16.07 29.90
N LYS A 59 -29.69 -16.86 29.14
CA LYS A 59 -29.19 -18.11 28.53
C LYS A 59 -28.10 -17.85 27.49
N ALA A 60 -28.25 -16.83 26.66
CA ALA A 60 -27.24 -16.44 25.67
C ALA A 60 -25.91 -16.02 26.33
N LYS A 61 -25.99 -15.28 27.45
CA LYS A 61 -24.82 -14.84 28.23
C LYS A 61 -24.17 -15.94 29.08
N ALA A 62 -24.84 -17.07 29.29
CA ALA A 62 -24.35 -18.13 30.16
C ALA A 62 -23.09 -18.84 29.60
N GLY A 63 -22.83 -18.70 28.30
CA GLY A 63 -21.70 -19.34 27.62
C GLY A 63 -22.07 -20.70 27.01
N ALA A 64 -21.08 -21.53 26.75
CA ALA A 64 -21.25 -22.79 26.04
C ALA A 64 -21.98 -23.85 26.88
N ASP A 65 -22.96 -24.50 26.26
CA ASP A 65 -23.64 -25.64 26.88
C ASP A 65 -22.67 -26.80 27.12
N ILE A 66 -23.03 -27.70 28.04
CA ILE A 66 -22.23 -28.86 28.44
C ILE A 66 -22.94 -30.18 28.10
N HIS A 67 -22.23 -31.09 27.43
CA HIS A 67 -22.66 -32.46 27.23
C HIS A 67 -22.30 -33.32 28.43
N CYS A 68 -23.27 -34.04 28.97
CA CYS A 68 -23.05 -34.96 30.09
C CYS A 68 -22.15 -36.12 29.64
N ALA A 69 -21.02 -36.36 30.33
CA ALA A 69 -20.12 -37.46 29.99
C ALA A 69 -20.75 -38.86 30.12
N TYR A 70 -21.79 -38.99 30.94
CA TYR A 70 -22.44 -40.28 31.21
C TYR A 70 -23.52 -40.65 30.18
N CYS A 71 -24.30 -39.69 29.71
CA CYS A 71 -25.46 -39.96 28.83
C CYS A 71 -25.54 -39.07 27.58
N GLY A 72 -24.56 -38.19 27.35
CA GLY A 72 -24.48 -37.30 26.18
C GLY A 72 -25.48 -36.13 26.18
N THR A 73 -26.45 -36.10 27.10
CA THR A 73 -27.47 -35.06 27.15
C THR A 73 -26.84 -33.68 27.29
N ARG A 74 -27.22 -32.78 26.38
CA ARG A 74 -26.81 -31.37 26.39
C ARG A 74 -27.54 -30.61 27.51
N ASN A 75 -26.80 -29.88 28.33
CA ASN A 75 -27.31 -29.08 29.44
C ASN A 75 -26.85 -27.62 29.30
N PRO A 76 -27.62 -26.64 29.81
CA PRO A 76 -27.18 -25.24 29.82
C PRO A 76 -25.85 -25.05 30.54
N ALA A 77 -25.09 -24.06 30.12
CA ALA A 77 -23.91 -23.61 30.85
C ALA A 77 -24.23 -23.31 32.32
N GLY A 78 -23.35 -23.73 33.24
CA GLY A 78 -23.53 -23.57 34.68
C GLY A 78 -24.47 -24.58 35.36
N ALA A 79 -25.05 -25.53 34.63
CA ALA A 79 -25.79 -26.61 35.26
C ALA A 79 -24.85 -27.57 36.01
N GLU A 80 -25.15 -27.87 37.28
CA GLU A 80 -24.35 -28.79 38.11
C GLU A 80 -24.73 -30.27 37.89
N ARG A 81 -26.00 -30.55 37.58
CA ARG A 81 -26.52 -31.91 37.39
C ARG A 81 -27.21 -32.06 36.05
N CYS A 82 -27.00 -33.22 35.43
CA CYS A 82 -27.61 -33.56 34.15
C CYS A 82 -29.14 -33.59 34.29
N SER A 83 -29.84 -32.84 33.44
CA SER A 83 -31.30 -32.77 33.43
C SER A 83 -31.98 -34.14 33.23
N GLN A 84 -31.30 -35.06 32.54
CA GLN A 84 -31.82 -36.39 32.21
C GLN A 84 -31.40 -37.49 33.21
N CYS A 85 -30.10 -37.79 33.34
CA CYS A 85 -29.63 -38.89 34.20
C CYS A 85 -29.27 -38.47 35.64
N LYS A 86 -29.36 -37.18 35.97
CA LYS A 86 -29.00 -36.59 37.27
C LYS A 86 -27.53 -36.74 37.69
N ALA A 87 -26.69 -37.32 36.83
CA ALA A 87 -25.25 -37.38 37.04
C ALA A 87 -24.65 -35.98 37.18
N ASP A 88 -23.53 -35.91 37.89
CA ASP A 88 -22.74 -34.70 38.05
C ASP A 88 -22.16 -34.25 36.68
N LEU A 89 -22.18 -32.94 36.43
CA LEU A 89 -21.71 -32.37 35.15
C LEU A 89 -20.27 -31.87 35.21
N SER A 90 -19.55 -32.00 36.33
CA SER A 90 -18.13 -31.64 36.43
C SER A 90 -17.25 -32.40 35.45
N GLU A 91 -17.63 -33.62 35.08
CA GLU A 91 -16.93 -34.44 34.07
C GLU A 91 -17.46 -34.21 32.64
N GLY A 92 -18.44 -33.34 32.45
CA GLY A 92 -19.04 -33.07 31.13
C GLY A 92 -18.13 -32.30 30.17
N HIS A 93 -18.44 -32.38 28.89
CA HIS A 93 -17.68 -31.72 27.82
C HIS A 93 -18.41 -30.45 27.35
N GLN A 94 -17.77 -29.29 27.47
CA GLN A 94 -18.32 -28.05 26.92
C GLN A 94 -18.37 -28.10 25.39
N ARG A 95 -19.45 -27.59 24.81
CA ARG A 95 -19.57 -27.38 23.37
C ARG A 95 -18.52 -26.36 22.91
N LYS A 96 -18.07 -26.52 21.66
CA LYS A 96 -17.23 -25.52 21.01
C LYS A 96 -17.97 -24.18 20.90
N ALA A 97 -17.25 -23.09 21.12
CA ALA A 97 -17.74 -21.72 21.02
C ALA A 97 -16.67 -20.83 20.38
N GLY A 98 -17.05 -19.58 20.06
CA GLY A 98 -16.15 -18.56 19.51
C GLY A 98 -16.03 -18.56 17.98
N ARG A 99 -16.60 -19.56 17.29
CA ARG A 99 -16.60 -19.60 15.82
C ARG A 99 -17.45 -18.46 15.25
N VAL A 100 -16.92 -17.76 14.26
CA VAL A 100 -17.69 -16.77 13.49
C VAL A 100 -18.63 -17.52 12.54
N VAL A 101 -19.94 -17.34 12.74
CA VAL A 101 -21.00 -17.99 11.97
C VAL A 101 -21.27 -17.24 10.66
N GLY A 102 -21.06 -15.93 10.66
CA GLY A 102 -21.22 -15.05 9.50
C GLY A 102 -21.58 -13.62 9.88
N ALA A 103 -21.70 -12.75 8.88
CA ALA A 103 -22.16 -11.38 9.08
C ALA A 103 -23.59 -11.35 9.62
N TYR A 104 -23.86 -10.45 10.57
CA TYR A 104 -25.19 -10.22 11.14
C TYR A 104 -26.13 -9.67 10.09
N ARG A 105 -27.28 -10.31 9.97
CA ARG A 105 -28.34 -9.91 9.03
C ARG A 105 -29.58 -9.49 9.84
N GLY A 106 -29.65 -8.24 10.32
CA GLY A 106 -30.89 -7.64 10.90
C GLY A 106 -31.73 -6.74 9.96
N GLY A 107 -33.06 -6.76 10.02
CA GLY A 107 -33.92 -6.00 9.10
C GLY A 107 -35.17 -6.78 8.69
N LEU A 108 -35.97 -6.24 7.76
CA LEU A 108 -37.17 -6.91 7.26
C LEU A 108 -36.82 -8.06 6.30
N ALA A 109 -37.53 -9.18 6.43
CA ALA A 109 -37.37 -10.33 5.55
C ALA A 109 -37.76 -9.98 4.11
N GLN A 110 -36.89 -10.33 3.15
CA GLN A 110 -37.11 -10.09 1.72
C GLN A 110 -37.95 -11.20 1.06
N LYS A 111 -38.44 -10.91 -0.15
CA LYS A 111 -39.11 -11.90 -1.01
C LYS A 111 -38.09 -12.59 -1.91
N ILE A 112 -38.16 -13.92 -1.97
CA ILE A 112 -37.34 -14.77 -2.84
C ILE A 112 -38.24 -15.60 -3.75
N GLN A 113 -37.77 -15.88 -4.96
CA GLN A 113 -38.47 -16.79 -5.88
C GLN A 113 -38.10 -18.23 -5.55
N CYS A 114 -39.09 -19.12 -5.48
CA CYS A 114 -38.83 -20.53 -5.25
C CYS A 114 -38.07 -21.14 -6.44
N PRO A 115 -36.92 -21.81 -6.24
CA PRO A 115 -36.15 -22.40 -7.34
C PRO A 115 -36.86 -23.59 -8.00
N HIS A 116 -37.86 -24.18 -7.34
CA HIS A 116 -38.59 -25.34 -7.84
C HIS A 116 -39.81 -24.97 -8.71
N CYS A 117 -40.50 -23.86 -8.40
CA CYS A 117 -41.76 -23.50 -9.07
C CYS A 117 -41.94 -22.01 -9.37
N GLY A 118 -41.00 -21.15 -8.98
CA GLY A 118 -41.05 -19.71 -9.24
C GLY A 118 -42.03 -18.91 -8.39
N THR A 119 -42.64 -19.49 -7.35
CA THR A 119 -43.54 -18.76 -6.44
C THR A 119 -42.74 -17.87 -5.48
N GLU A 120 -43.19 -16.64 -5.26
CA GLU A 120 -42.62 -15.75 -4.25
C GLU A 120 -42.87 -16.24 -2.82
N ASN A 121 -41.81 -16.29 -2.03
CA ASN A 121 -41.83 -16.66 -0.61
C ASN A 121 -40.98 -15.69 0.20
N LEU A 122 -41.14 -15.67 1.53
CA LEU A 122 -40.22 -14.92 2.38
C LEU A 122 -38.88 -15.65 2.48
N GLU A 123 -37.76 -14.93 2.53
CA GLU A 123 -36.41 -15.50 2.67
C GLU A 123 -36.22 -16.30 3.98
N THR A 124 -37.09 -16.07 4.96
CA THR A 124 -37.13 -16.79 6.23
C THR A 124 -37.97 -18.06 6.19
N ALA A 125 -38.66 -18.34 5.07
CA ALA A 125 -39.46 -19.55 4.91
C ALA A 125 -38.56 -20.74 4.56
N ASN A 126 -38.74 -21.86 5.26
CA ASN A 126 -37.99 -23.10 4.97
C ASN A 126 -38.60 -23.93 3.84
N ARG A 127 -39.87 -23.68 3.49
CA ARG A 127 -40.61 -24.40 2.44
C ARG A 127 -41.44 -23.45 1.60
N CYS A 128 -41.56 -23.77 0.31
CA CYS A 128 -42.41 -23.05 -0.61
C CYS A 128 -43.88 -23.21 -0.22
N SER A 129 -44.59 -22.09 -0.08
CA SER A 129 -46.01 -22.02 0.22
C SER A 129 -46.91 -22.72 -0.79
N GLN A 130 -46.45 -22.89 -2.04
CA GLN A 130 -47.24 -23.48 -3.11
C GLN A 130 -46.84 -24.93 -3.42
N CYS A 131 -45.57 -25.21 -3.72
CA CYS A 131 -45.14 -26.55 -4.13
C CYS A 131 -44.58 -27.41 -2.97
N GLY A 132 -44.37 -26.83 -1.79
CA GLY A 132 -43.77 -27.52 -0.64
C GLY A 132 -42.26 -27.82 -0.77
N GLY A 133 -41.63 -27.45 -1.89
CA GLY A 133 -40.19 -27.60 -2.12
C GLY A 133 -39.35 -26.81 -1.10
N SER A 134 -38.12 -27.28 -0.85
CA SER A 134 -37.21 -26.63 0.10
C SER A 134 -36.80 -25.25 -0.39
N LEU A 135 -36.73 -24.29 0.53
CA LEU A 135 -36.17 -22.96 0.29
C LEU A 135 -34.85 -22.75 1.07
N ALA A 136 -34.38 -23.79 1.79
CA ALA A 136 -33.12 -23.74 2.50
C ALA A 136 -31.97 -23.51 1.50
N GLU A 137 -31.24 -22.43 1.74
CA GLU A 137 -30.17 -21.93 0.90
C GLU A 137 -29.00 -22.93 0.90
N HIS A 138 -28.60 -23.44 -0.27
CA HIS A 138 -27.25 -23.97 -0.45
C HIS A 138 -26.32 -22.80 -0.77
N PRO A 139 -25.30 -22.50 0.06
CA PRO A 139 -24.34 -21.46 -0.26
C PRO A 139 -23.22 -22.02 -1.13
N ALA A 140 -23.16 -21.58 -2.38
CA ALA A 140 -21.96 -21.03 -3.02
C ALA A 140 -22.34 -20.63 -4.46
N LEU A 141 -22.84 -19.40 -4.62
CA LEU A 141 -22.48 -18.67 -5.84
C LEU A 141 -20.95 -18.65 -5.86
N SER A 142 -20.43 -19.36 -6.86
CA SER A 142 -19.05 -19.40 -7.29
C SER A 142 -18.23 -18.21 -6.79
N SER A 143 -17.46 -18.43 -5.74
CA SER A 143 -16.24 -17.67 -5.54
C SER A 143 -15.35 -17.97 -6.74
N THR A 144 -15.41 -17.11 -7.76
CA THR A 144 -14.28 -16.93 -8.66
C THR A 144 -13.14 -16.35 -7.84
N ALA A 145 -12.46 -17.23 -7.09
CA ALA A 145 -11.10 -16.99 -6.69
C ALA A 145 -10.28 -16.74 -7.96
N PRO A 146 -9.49 -15.67 -8.06
CA PRO A 146 -8.54 -15.53 -9.14
C PRO A 146 -7.61 -16.74 -9.09
N GLN A 147 -7.62 -17.56 -10.14
CA GLN A 147 -6.63 -18.61 -10.32
C GLN A 147 -5.26 -17.93 -10.40
N SER A 148 -4.54 -17.97 -9.28
CA SER A 148 -3.14 -17.63 -9.25
C SER A 148 -2.35 -18.81 -9.83
N ALA A 149 -1.52 -18.44 -10.81
CA ALA A 149 -0.36 -19.15 -11.31
C ALA A 149 -0.57 -20.43 -12.15
N ALA A 150 -0.36 -20.26 -13.46
CA ALA A 150 0.62 -21.09 -14.16
C ALA A 150 1.64 -20.17 -14.84
N LYS A 151 2.72 -19.82 -14.13
CA LYS A 151 3.93 -19.31 -14.80
C LYS A 151 4.53 -20.50 -15.54
N THR A 152 4.32 -20.55 -16.86
CA THR A 152 5.07 -21.43 -17.75
C THR A 152 6.56 -21.12 -17.62
N SER A 153 7.29 -22.04 -17.00
CA SER A 153 8.75 -22.01 -17.01
C SER A 153 9.25 -22.43 -18.39
N THR A 154 9.51 -21.47 -19.26
CA THR A 154 10.14 -21.74 -20.56
C THR A 154 11.63 -21.99 -20.32
N LYS A 155 12.07 -23.23 -20.55
CA LYS A 155 13.48 -23.60 -20.53
C LYS A 155 14.25 -22.74 -21.53
N ARG A 156 15.27 -22.05 -21.03
CA ARG A 156 16.34 -21.38 -21.79
C ARG A 156 16.94 -22.35 -22.81
N GLY A 157 16.74 -22.05 -24.09
CA GLY A 157 17.65 -22.45 -25.16
C GLY A 157 18.92 -21.62 -25.07
N ARG A 158 20.01 -22.25 -24.62
CA ARG A 158 21.37 -21.79 -24.93
C ARG A 158 21.59 -22.03 -26.42
N SER A 159 21.88 -20.97 -27.18
CA SER A 159 23.00 -20.87 -28.11
C SER A 159 22.86 -19.64 -29.02
N VAL A 160 24.01 -19.04 -29.36
CA VAL A 160 24.30 -18.11 -30.48
C VAL A 160 24.32 -16.59 -30.23
N LEU A 161 23.73 -16.00 -29.19
CA LEU A 161 23.85 -14.52 -28.99
C LEU A 161 25.07 -14.03 -28.19
N GLY A 162 25.89 -14.92 -27.64
CA GLY A 162 27.09 -14.53 -26.89
C GLY A 162 28.26 -14.05 -27.77
N ILE A 163 28.33 -14.48 -29.03
CA ILE A 163 29.47 -14.19 -29.92
C ILE A 163 29.27 -12.84 -30.63
N LEU A 164 28.04 -12.50 -31.03
CA LEU A 164 27.72 -11.19 -31.62
C LEU A 164 27.81 -10.05 -30.59
N GLY A 165 27.37 -10.28 -29.35
CA GLY A 165 27.55 -9.31 -28.27
C GLY A 165 29.02 -9.10 -27.89
N LEU A 166 29.84 -10.15 -27.93
CA LEU A 166 31.29 -10.05 -27.69
C LEU A 166 32.04 -9.40 -28.87
N ILE A 167 31.64 -9.64 -30.12
CA ILE A 167 32.22 -8.97 -31.30
C ILE A 167 31.79 -7.50 -31.36
N LEU A 168 30.56 -7.16 -30.97
CA LEU A 168 30.14 -5.76 -30.81
C LEU A 168 30.87 -5.09 -29.64
N LEU A 169 31.05 -5.78 -28.50
CA LEU A 169 31.82 -5.25 -27.38
C LEU A 169 33.31 -5.10 -27.72
N ILE A 170 33.94 -6.06 -28.41
CA ILE A 170 35.33 -5.98 -28.88
C ILE A 170 35.46 -4.95 -30.01
N GLY A 171 34.46 -4.80 -30.87
CA GLY A 171 34.40 -3.77 -31.91
C GLY A 171 34.25 -2.38 -31.31
N CYS A 172 33.37 -2.21 -30.32
CA CYS A 172 33.24 -0.99 -29.52
C CYS A 172 34.51 -0.72 -28.71
N PHE A 173 35.17 -1.74 -28.13
CA PHE A 173 36.46 -1.62 -27.46
C PHE A 173 37.61 -1.28 -28.41
N GLY A 174 37.59 -1.82 -29.63
CA GLY A 174 38.59 -1.55 -30.67
C GLY A 174 38.43 -0.16 -31.27
N ILE A 175 37.18 0.28 -31.49
CA ILE A 175 36.84 1.67 -31.85
C ILE A 175 37.26 2.61 -30.71
N TYR A 176 36.95 2.26 -29.45
CA TYR A 176 37.42 3.00 -28.26
C TYR A 176 38.95 3.06 -28.18
N PHE A 177 39.67 1.99 -28.51
CA PHE A 177 41.14 1.96 -28.55
C PHE A 177 41.74 2.77 -29.72
N ILE A 178 41.04 2.90 -30.84
CA ILE A 178 41.44 3.81 -31.92
C ILE A 178 41.35 5.27 -31.44
N PHE A 179 40.34 5.62 -30.64
CA PHE A 179 40.23 6.93 -30.01
C PHE A 179 41.28 7.20 -28.91
N LEU A 180 41.93 6.16 -28.36
CA LEU A 180 43.01 6.30 -27.38
C LEU A 180 44.39 6.58 -28.01
N ARG A 181 44.54 6.42 -29.33
CA ARG A 181 45.83 6.69 -29.99
C ARG A 181 45.95 8.18 -30.27
N THR A 182 46.77 8.85 -29.48
CA THR A 182 47.14 10.25 -29.68
C THR A 182 48.46 10.36 -30.43
N ASN A 183 48.60 11.42 -31.22
CA ASN A 183 49.88 11.85 -31.77
C ASN A 183 50.29 13.15 -31.07
N THR A 184 51.58 13.33 -30.85
CA THR A 184 52.12 14.53 -30.21
C THR A 184 52.61 15.51 -31.28
N THR A 185 52.14 16.75 -31.20
CA THR A 185 52.58 17.86 -32.06
C THR A 185 52.91 19.06 -31.18
N THR A 186 53.90 19.86 -31.54
CA THR A 186 54.15 21.14 -30.88
C THR A 186 53.32 22.23 -31.54
N GLY A 187 52.45 22.89 -30.79
CA GLY A 187 51.65 24.03 -31.23
C GLY A 187 52.02 25.30 -30.48
N THR A 188 51.90 26.44 -31.13
CA THR A 188 52.10 27.76 -30.52
C THR A 188 50.73 28.39 -30.24
N VAL A 189 50.52 28.91 -29.03
CA VAL A 189 49.29 29.62 -28.68
C VAL A 189 49.15 30.87 -29.53
N THR A 190 48.02 31.00 -30.25
CA THR A 190 47.71 32.15 -31.08
C THR A 190 46.67 33.05 -30.44
N ASP A 191 45.62 32.48 -29.88
CA ASP A 191 44.52 33.21 -29.26
C ASP A 191 43.83 32.36 -28.18
N ALA A 192 42.88 32.96 -27.49
CA ALA A 192 42.02 32.30 -26.52
C ALA A 192 40.61 32.89 -26.59
N SER A 193 39.63 32.10 -26.17
CA SER A 193 38.32 32.61 -25.80
C SER A 193 37.88 31.95 -24.50
N TRP A 194 36.97 32.59 -23.81
CA TRP A 194 36.50 32.17 -22.50
C TRP A 194 35.01 32.42 -22.36
N GLU A 195 34.37 31.55 -21.59
CA GLU A 195 32.98 31.66 -21.17
C GLU A 195 32.92 31.32 -19.68
N ARG A 196 32.29 32.19 -18.90
CA ARG A 196 32.05 32.00 -17.48
C ARG A 196 30.58 32.25 -17.19
N MET A 197 29.97 31.37 -16.42
CA MET A 197 28.58 31.50 -16.00
C MET A 197 28.46 31.40 -14.48
N VAL A 198 27.49 32.11 -13.92
CA VAL A 198 27.12 32.01 -12.51
C VAL A 198 25.60 31.85 -12.42
N VAL A 199 25.18 30.91 -11.57
CA VAL A 199 23.77 30.76 -11.25
C VAL A 199 23.31 31.99 -10.47
N LEU A 200 22.16 32.54 -10.85
CA LEU A 200 21.47 33.56 -10.08
C LEU A 200 20.41 32.87 -9.23
N GLU A 201 20.62 32.89 -7.93
CA GLU A 201 19.64 32.41 -6.96
C GLU A 201 18.80 33.58 -6.46
N GLN A 202 17.50 33.35 -6.29
CA GLN A 202 16.58 34.33 -5.70
C GLN A 202 15.81 33.69 -4.55
N LEU A 203 15.52 34.51 -3.53
CA LEU A 203 14.69 34.11 -2.41
C LEU A 203 13.23 34.03 -2.86
N VAL A 204 12.74 32.81 -3.09
CA VAL A 204 11.39 32.54 -3.62
C VAL A 204 10.57 31.67 -2.67
N PRO A 205 9.23 31.78 -2.69
CA PRO A 205 8.38 30.92 -1.88
C PRO A 205 8.33 29.50 -2.45
N VAL A 206 9.05 28.58 -1.80
CA VAL A 206 9.02 27.15 -2.13
C VAL A 206 7.90 26.49 -1.33
N LYS A 207 7.07 25.68 -2.01
CA LYS A 207 5.88 25.06 -1.42
C LYS A 207 6.17 23.68 -0.84
N TYR A 208 5.57 23.42 0.31
CA TYR A 208 5.66 22.18 1.05
C TYR A 208 4.28 21.78 1.60
N GLN A 209 4.18 20.55 2.09
CA GLN A 209 2.99 20.04 2.76
C GLN A 209 3.41 19.28 4.02
N ASP A 210 2.72 19.51 5.12
CA ASP A 210 2.91 18.77 6.37
C ASP A 210 1.71 18.97 7.30
N TRP A 211 1.67 18.23 8.41
CA TRP A 211 0.74 18.47 9.51
C TRP A 211 0.97 19.86 10.11
N TYR A 212 -0.11 20.54 10.51
CA TYR A 212 -0.07 21.90 11.03
C TYR A 212 0.95 22.09 12.17
N ASP A 213 1.08 21.09 13.05
CA ASP A 213 2.01 21.10 14.19
C ASP A 213 3.48 20.85 13.82
N GLN A 214 3.77 20.40 12.61
CA GLN A 214 5.13 20.19 12.07
C GLN A 214 5.60 21.33 11.16
N ILE A 215 4.72 22.29 10.83
CA ILE A 215 5.08 23.41 9.96
C ILE A 215 6.12 24.30 10.66
N PRO A 216 7.25 24.61 10.00
CA PRO A 216 8.28 25.45 10.60
C PRO A 216 7.78 26.88 10.87
N GLN A 217 8.30 27.48 11.94
CA GLN A 217 7.96 28.85 12.29
C GLN A 217 8.36 29.83 11.17
N GLY A 218 7.44 30.74 10.81
CA GLY A 218 7.67 31.72 9.74
C GLY A 218 7.24 31.27 8.34
N ALA A 219 6.81 30.00 8.19
CA ALA A 219 6.14 29.56 6.98
C ALA A 219 4.80 30.30 6.76
N GLN A 220 4.47 30.53 5.49
CA GLN A 220 3.17 31.06 5.09
C GLN A 220 2.23 29.90 4.74
N ILE A 221 1.28 29.62 5.62
CA ILE A 221 0.23 28.62 5.39
C ILE A 221 -0.72 29.12 4.30
N GLN A 222 -0.99 28.26 3.31
CA GLN A 222 -1.83 28.57 2.16
C GLN A 222 -3.23 27.97 2.31
N SER A 223 -3.31 26.68 2.62
CA SER A 223 -4.58 25.97 2.82
C SER A 223 -4.37 24.76 3.73
N CYS A 224 -5.36 24.43 4.53
CA CYS A 224 -5.38 23.21 5.36
C CYS A 224 -6.63 22.40 5.05
N THR A 225 -6.47 21.08 5.05
CA THR A 225 -7.54 20.10 4.92
C THR A 225 -7.48 19.13 6.08
N SER A 226 -8.65 18.77 6.61
CA SER A 226 -8.75 17.76 7.65
C SER A 226 -8.53 16.38 7.02
N GLU A 227 -7.47 15.70 7.43
CA GLU A 227 -7.04 14.40 6.90
C GLU A 227 -6.83 13.39 8.03
N GLU A 228 -6.88 12.09 7.70
CA GLU A 228 -6.63 11.01 8.65
C GLU A 228 -5.15 11.01 9.08
N ARG A 229 -4.92 11.29 10.37
CA ARG A 229 -3.58 11.29 10.96
C ARG A 229 -3.22 9.93 11.55
N ASP A 230 -4.14 9.37 12.34
CA ASP A 230 -3.91 8.13 13.09
C ASP A 230 -5.18 7.28 13.22
N GLN A 231 -4.97 5.98 13.41
CA GLN A 231 -6.02 5.05 13.83
C GLN A 231 -5.69 4.51 15.23
N VAL A 232 -6.62 4.70 16.17
CA VAL A 232 -6.46 4.23 17.55
C VAL A 232 -7.56 3.26 17.94
N GLU A 233 -7.26 2.39 18.91
CA GLU A 233 -8.19 1.36 19.37
C GLU A 233 -9.20 1.91 20.38
N THR A 234 -8.80 2.89 21.19
CA THR A 234 -9.64 3.51 22.21
C THR A 234 -10.08 4.91 21.78
N PRO A 235 -11.33 5.33 22.09
CA PRO A 235 -11.79 6.66 21.74
C PRO A 235 -10.90 7.74 22.37
N VAL A 236 -10.45 8.67 21.54
CA VAL A 236 -9.76 9.92 21.96
C VAL A 236 -10.60 11.13 21.56
N GLU A 237 -10.36 12.27 22.19
CA GLU A 237 -11.09 13.51 21.89
C GLU A 237 -10.96 13.86 20.39
N GLY A 238 -12.07 14.23 19.76
CA GLY A 238 -12.11 14.55 18.33
C GLY A 238 -12.07 13.36 17.36
N SER A 239 -11.82 12.13 17.84
CA SER A 239 -11.80 10.95 16.95
C SER A 239 -13.18 10.55 16.44
N GLN A 240 -13.23 10.08 15.20
CA GLN A 240 -14.43 9.53 14.57
C GLN A 240 -14.44 8.01 14.72
N GLU A 241 -15.51 7.47 15.31
CA GLU A 241 -15.72 6.03 15.38
C GLU A 241 -16.17 5.48 14.02
N ILE A 242 -15.43 4.51 13.50
CA ILE A 242 -15.76 3.76 12.29
C ILE A 242 -15.79 2.28 12.64
N CYS A 243 -16.92 1.63 12.39
CA CYS A 243 -17.11 0.23 12.70
C CYS A 243 -17.34 -0.61 11.43
N GLY A 244 -16.79 -1.83 11.43
CA GLY A 244 -16.94 -2.80 10.33
C GLY A 244 -18.34 -3.41 10.24
N THR A 245 -18.53 -4.45 9.43
CA THR A 245 -19.82 -5.16 9.41
C THR A 245 -19.98 -6.01 10.68
N PRO A 246 -21.07 -5.90 11.45
CA PRO A 246 -21.28 -6.75 12.61
C PRO A 246 -21.36 -8.23 12.21
N TYR A 247 -20.90 -9.12 13.07
CA TYR A 247 -20.87 -10.55 12.83
C TYR A 247 -21.29 -11.36 14.07
N ASN A 248 -21.73 -12.59 13.82
CA ASN A 248 -22.25 -13.51 14.81
C ASN A 248 -21.13 -14.43 15.29
N ARG A 249 -20.79 -14.37 16.58
CA ARG A 249 -19.86 -15.27 17.25
C ARG A 249 -20.65 -16.31 18.05
N ASP A 250 -20.52 -17.58 17.67
CA ASP A 250 -21.23 -18.71 18.30
C ASP A 250 -20.89 -18.80 19.79
N THR A 251 -21.89 -18.78 20.66
CA THR A 251 -21.68 -18.94 22.11
C THR A 251 -21.56 -20.39 22.53
N GLY A 252 -21.81 -21.35 21.64
CA GLY A 252 -21.88 -22.78 21.93
C GLY A 252 -23.18 -23.21 22.61
N SER A 253 -24.04 -22.26 22.99
CA SER A 253 -25.37 -22.54 23.58
C SER A 253 -26.50 -22.52 22.57
N GLY A 254 -26.25 -22.34 21.27
CA GLY A 254 -27.30 -22.18 20.25
C GLY A 254 -27.81 -20.74 20.13
N PHE A 255 -27.05 -19.80 20.69
CA PHE A 255 -27.13 -18.37 20.43
C PHE A 255 -25.82 -17.91 19.80
N ALA A 256 -25.80 -16.71 19.24
CA ALA A 256 -24.58 -16.00 18.91
C ALA A 256 -24.57 -14.64 19.59
N GLU A 257 -23.37 -14.21 19.97
CA GLU A 257 -23.09 -12.83 20.31
C GLU A 257 -22.89 -12.04 19.02
N VAL A 258 -23.62 -10.95 18.85
CA VAL A 258 -23.44 -10.03 17.73
C VAL A 258 -22.39 -9.02 18.16
N VAL A 259 -21.22 -9.12 17.53
CA VAL A 259 -20.08 -8.23 17.79
C VAL A 259 -19.73 -7.45 16.54
N GLN A 260 -19.01 -6.35 16.71
CA GLN A 260 -18.54 -5.49 15.64
C GLN A 260 -17.21 -4.89 16.03
N ASP A 261 -16.24 -4.91 15.12
CA ASP A 261 -14.92 -4.32 15.36
C ASP A 261 -14.94 -2.86 14.93
N CYS A 262 -14.51 -1.97 15.82
CA CYS A 262 -14.45 -0.54 15.60
C CYS A 262 -13.00 -0.02 15.71
N VAL A 263 -12.71 1.01 14.94
CA VAL A 263 -11.52 1.86 15.05
C VAL A 263 -11.94 3.30 15.23
N TYR A 264 -11.06 4.08 15.83
CA TYR A 264 -11.26 5.50 16.03
C TYR A 264 -10.23 6.23 15.17
N ILE A 265 -10.72 6.96 14.17
CA ILE A 265 -9.89 7.73 13.24
C ILE A 265 -9.68 9.11 13.85
N VAL A 266 -8.42 9.47 14.06
CA VAL A 266 -8.02 10.82 14.48
C VAL A 266 -7.75 11.62 13.23
N TYR A 267 -8.48 12.73 13.09
CA TYR A 267 -8.24 13.69 12.03
C TYR A 267 -7.41 14.85 12.56
N ASP A 268 -6.58 15.39 11.68
CA ASP A 268 -5.82 16.61 11.96
C ASP A 268 -5.68 17.45 10.69
N ASP A 269 -5.20 18.68 10.84
CA ASP A 269 -5.02 19.61 9.74
C ASP A 269 -3.71 19.31 8.99
N TYR A 270 -3.84 18.81 7.76
CA TYR A 270 -2.74 18.68 6.82
C TYR A 270 -2.74 19.90 5.90
N CYS A 271 -1.64 20.65 5.90
CA CYS A 271 -1.59 21.96 5.27
C CYS A 271 -0.54 22.05 4.18
N THR A 272 -0.88 22.80 3.13
CA THR A 272 0.10 23.33 2.18
C THR A 272 0.60 24.68 2.68
N TYR A 273 1.92 24.86 2.69
CA TYR A 273 2.57 26.08 3.12
C TYR A 273 3.74 26.44 2.20
N SER A 274 4.30 27.63 2.34
CA SER A 274 5.53 28.01 1.68
C SER A 274 6.52 28.67 2.61
N VAL A 275 7.81 28.40 2.39
CA VAL A 275 8.93 29.08 3.06
C VAL A 275 9.79 29.76 2.00
N LEU A 276 10.44 30.86 2.39
CA LEU A 276 11.36 31.58 1.52
C LEU A 276 12.71 30.85 1.51
N GLU A 277 13.09 30.33 0.36
CA GLU A 277 14.35 29.61 0.15
C GLU A 277 15.06 30.15 -1.08
N TRP A 278 16.38 30.00 -1.10
CA TRP A 278 17.18 30.34 -2.28
C TRP A 278 17.00 29.25 -3.31
N ASP A 279 16.47 29.64 -4.48
CA ASP A 279 16.29 28.73 -5.61
C ASP A 279 16.90 29.35 -6.87
N GLU A 280 17.29 28.51 -7.81
CA GLU A 280 17.90 28.91 -9.07
C GLU A 280 16.84 29.53 -9.99
N VAL A 281 16.99 30.80 -10.36
CA VAL A 281 16.01 31.50 -11.20
C VAL A 281 16.55 31.92 -12.56
N ASP A 282 17.86 32.05 -12.69
CA ASP A 282 18.52 32.43 -13.94
C ASP A 282 19.99 32.00 -13.97
N VAL A 283 20.62 32.11 -15.12
CA VAL A 283 22.06 31.90 -15.31
C VAL A 283 22.64 33.09 -16.05
N ILE A 284 23.61 33.76 -15.44
CA ILE A 284 24.28 34.91 -16.03
C ILE A 284 25.57 34.43 -16.68
N THR A 285 25.65 34.55 -18.00
CA THR A 285 26.82 34.15 -18.79
C THR A 285 27.57 35.38 -19.27
N LEU A 286 28.90 35.33 -19.19
CA LEU A 286 29.81 36.30 -19.79
C LEU A 286 30.86 35.57 -20.59
N SER A 287 31.06 35.99 -21.83
CA SER A 287 32.09 35.46 -22.72
C SER A 287 32.94 36.57 -23.31
N GLY A 288 34.13 36.21 -23.77
CA GLY A 288 35.03 37.14 -24.43
C GLY A 288 36.23 36.44 -25.05
N ASP A 289 36.97 37.22 -25.84
CA ASP A 289 38.21 36.77 -26.48
C ASP A 289 39.43 37.22 -25.66
N GLY A 290 40.57 36.56 -25.90
CA GLY A 290 41.84 36.80 -25.25
C GLY A 290 42.00 36.14 -23.88
N PHE A 291 43.01 36.61 -23.13
CA PHE A 291 43.58 35.91 -21.98
C PHE A 291 43.25 36.57 -20.63
N SER A 292 42.16 37.35 -20.57
CA SER A 292 41.77 38.11 -19.37
C SER A 292 40.32 37.84 -18.96
N PRO A 293 39.98 36.60 -18.57
CA PRO A 293 38.61 36.20 -18.28
C PRO A 293 38.07 36.94 -17.07
N GLN A 294 36.84 37.42 -17.18
CA GLN A 294 36.13 38.11 -16.11
C GLN A 294 34.96 37.26 -15.63
N TRP A 295 34.66 37.31 -14.33
CA TRP A 295 33.41 36.74 -13.83
C TRP A 295 32.27 37.75 -14.04
N PRO A 296 31.05 37.30 -14.37
CA PRO A 296 29.87 38.17 -14.31
C PRO A 296 29.77 38.82 -12.92
N ASN A 297 29.56 40.15 -12.90
CA ASN A 297 29.42 40.92 -11.66
C ASN A 297 28.21 41.87 -11.74
N PRO A 298 26.99 41.32 -11.75
CA PRO A 298 25.76 42.12 -11.78
C PRO A 298 25.54 42.87 -10.45
N ASN A 299 24.83 44.00 -10.51
CA ASN A 299 24.29 44.62 -9.30
C ASN A 299 23.01 43.89 -8.90
N LEU A 300 23.04 43.19 -7.76
CA LEU A 300 21.92 42.39 -7.29
C LEU A 300 21.10 43.11 -6.20
N PRO A 301 19.76 43.00 -6.22
CA PRO A 301 18.91 43.35 -5.09
C PRO A 301 19.13 42.38 -3.90
N ASN A 302 18.61 42.73 -2.72
CA ASN A 302 18.84 41.97 -1.48
C ASN A 302 18.23 40.57 -1.47
N ASP A 303 17.26 40.29 -2.34
CA ASP A 303 16.61 38.99 -2.49
C ASP A 303 17.29 38.11 -3.55
N GLN A 304 18.41 38.54 -4.13
CA GLN A 304 19.19 37.78 -5.10
C GLN A 304 20.63 37.58 -4.63
N ARG A 305 21.23 36.45 -5.02
CA ARG A 305 22.65 36.17 -4.80
C ARG A 305 23.22 35.33 -5.94
N LEU A 306 24.55 35.38 -6.10
CA LEU A 306 25.24 34.46 -7.01
C LEU A 306 25.42 33.11 -6.31
N GLY A 307 25.03 32.04 -7.00
CA GLY A 307 25.21 30.66 -6.61
C GLY A 307 26.51 30.08 -7.18
N GLU A 308 26.47 28.80 -7.56
CA GLU A 308 27.60 28.10 -8.16
C GLU A 308 27.95 28.68 -9.55
N GLY A 309 29.24 28.69 -9.88
CA GLY A 309 29.74 29.18 -11.15
C GLY A 309 30.49 28.11 -11.93
N GLU A 310 30.38 28.16 -13.25
CA GLU A 310 31.11 27.30 -14.17
C GLU A 310 31.99 28.13 -15.10
N GLU A 311 33.11 27.55 -15.52
CA GLU A 311 34.07 28.20 -16.41
C GLU A 311 34.53 27.24 -17.51
N THR A 312 34.56 27.76 -18.74
CA THR A 312 35.03 27.06 -19.92
C THR A 312 35.97 27.96 -20.71
N TYR A 313 37.14 27.43 -21.02
CA TYR A 313 38.18 28.10 -21.78
C TYR A 313 38.46 27.37 -23.07
N GLN A 314 38.71 28.11 -24.14
CA GLN A 314 39.22 27.60 -25.39
C GLN A 314 40.56 28.26 -25.69
N ILE A 315 41.58 27.44 -25.93
CA ILE A 315 42.93 27.89 -26.29
C ILE A 315 43.17 27.49 -27.73
N PHE A 316 43.50 28.46 -28.56
CA PHE A 316 43.78 28.27 -29.98
C PHE A 316 45.29 28.14 -30.18
N PHE A 317 45.69 27.08 -30.87
CA PHE A 317 47.08 26.80 -31.22
C PHE A 317 47.22 26.76 -32.73
N SER A 318 48.38 27.19 -33.22
CA SER A 318 48.81 26.96 -34.60
C SER A 318 50.05 26.09 -34.64
N ALA A 319 50.05 25.07 -35.50
CA ALA A 319 51.17 24.18 -35.74
C ALA A 319 51.38 24.03 -37.26
N GLY A 320 52.19 24.91 -37.84
CA GLY A 320 52.44 24.93 -39.28
C GLY A 320 51.25 25.50 -40.05
N SER A 321 50.51 24.65 -40.78
CA SER A 321 49.32 25.04 -41.56
C SER A 321 48.00 24.60 -40.92
N GLU A 322 48.05 24.02 -39.73
CA GLU A 322 46.91 23.46 -39.02
C GLU A 322 46.67 24.24 -37.73
N ASP A 323 45.39 24.49 -37.42
CA ASP A 323 44.95 25.14 -36.20
C ASP A 323 44.23 24.13 -35.31
N TYR A 324 44.45 24.25 -34.01
CA TYR A 324 43.95 23.33 -33.01
C TYR A 324 43.27 24.10 -31.88
N VAL A 325 42.20 23.53 -31.34
CA VAL A 325 41.48 24.10 -30.19
C VAL A 325 41.51 23.11 -29.04
N PHE A 326 41.90 23.60 -27.87
CA PHE A 326 41.82 22.84 -26.63
C PHE A 326 40.83 23.49 -25.69
N THR A 327 39.86 22.70 -25.19
CA THR A 327 38.85 23.16 -24.25
C THR A 327 39.15 22.65 -22.84
N THR A 328 39.09 23.54 -21.85
CA THR A 328 39.38 23.20 -20.44
C THR A 328 38.60 24.09 -19.48
N SER A 329 38.30 23.60 -18.28
CA SER A 329 37.83 24.42 -17.15
C SER A 329 38.96 24.76 -16.17
N ASN A 330 40.20 24.35 -16.45
CA ASN A 330 41.33 24.62 -15.57
C ASN A 330 41.89 26.03 -15.81
N TYR A 331 41.54 26.96 -14.92
CA TYR A 331 41.99 28.35 -14.99
C TYR A 331 43.52 28.53 -14.91
N ASP A 332 44.21 27.76 -14.07
CA ASP A 332 45.68 27.86 -13.93
C ASP A 332 46.40 27.40 -15.20
N LEU A 333 45.87 26.39 -15.88
CA LEU A 333 46.37 25.92 -17.17
C LEU A 333 46.17 27.00 -18.23
N PHE A 334 44.96 27.58 -18.28
CA PHE A 334 44.62 28.67 -19.19
C PHE A 334 45.53 29.89 -19.01
N LEU A 335 45.81 30.31 -17.77
CA LEU A 335 46.69 31.45 -17.50
C LEU A 335 48.13 31.24 -17.97
N LYS A 336 48.62 30.00 -18.04
CA LYS A 336 49.97 29.71 -18.53
C LYS A 336 50.06 29.77 -20.06
N ALA A 337 48.96 29.47 -20.76
CA ALA A 337 48.91 29.44 -22.21
C ALA A 337 48.81 30.88 -22.77
N GLN A 338 49.90 31.63 -22.72
CA GLN A 338 49.97 33.01 -23.23
C GLN A 338 50.35 33.04 -24.72
N PRO A 339 50.00 34.10 -25.48
CA PRO A 339 50.38 34.24 -26.88
C PRO A 339 51.86 33.99 -27.14
N GLY A 340 52.16 33.13 -28.11
CA GLY A 340 53.53 32.78 -28.49
C GLY A 340 54.20 31.71 -27.62
N THR A 341 53.54 31.21 -26.56
CA THR A 341 54.05 30.04 -25.81
C THR A 341 53.89 28.76 -26.63
N GLU A 342 54.87 27.85 -26.54
CA GLU A 342 54.85 26.55 -27.21
C GLU A 342 54.38 25.47 -26.26
N TRP A 343 53.53 24.57 -26.75
CA TRP A 343 52.96 23.48 -25.97
C TRP A 343 52.97 22.18 -26.78
N GLN A 344 53.19 21.06 -26.09
CA GLN A 344 52.96 19.74 -26.67
C GLN A 344 51.46 19.43 -26.60
N LEU A 345 50.86 19.20 -27.77
CA LEU A 345 49.45 18.85 -27.94
C LEU A 345 49.34 17.34 -28.17
N GLU A 346 48.51 16.66 -27.39
CA GLU A 346 48.14 15.27 -27.67
C GLU A 346 46.82 15.23 -28.45
N ILE A 347 46.90 14.91 -29.74
CA ILE A 347 45.77 15.00 -30.67
C ILE A 347 45.25 13.61 -30.98
N ASN A 348 43.95 13.40 -30.82
CA ASN A 348 43.31 12.12 -31.13
C ASN A 348 43.16 11.88 -32.65
N SER A 349 42.71 10.69 -33.03
CA SER A 349 42.58 10.29 -34.44
C SER A 349 41.57 11.10 -35.27
N ILE A 350 40.76 11.97 -34.66
CA ILE A 350 39.77 12.84 -35.33
C ILE A 350 40.14 14.33 -35.27
N GLY A 351 41.35 14.67 -34.82
CA GLY A 351 41.87 16.04 -34.80
C GLY A 351 41.57 16.84 -33.53
N GLY A 352 40.94 16.23 -32.52
CA GLY A 352 40.66 16.89 -31.23
C GLY A 352 41.85 16.83 -30.28
N VAL A 353 42.21 17.96 -29.66
CA VAL A 353 43.26 18.02 -28.63
C VAL A 353 42.72 17.44 -27.32
N GLN A 354 43.38 16.40 -26.79
CA GLN A 354 43.00 15.69 -25.56
C GLN A 354 43.71 16.23 -24.32
N SER A 355 44.96 16.66 -24.47
CA SER A 355 45.75 17.27 -23.40
C SER A 355 46.81 18.20 -23.98
N ILE A 356 47.26 19.16 -23.17
CA ILE A 356 48.33 20.09 -23.50
C ILE A 356 49.36 20.11 -22.37
N ASN A 357 50.65 20.17 -22.71
CA ASN A 357 51.76 20.29 -21.75
C ASN A 357 52.69 21.45 -22.15
N PRO A 358 53.08 22.34 -21.20
CA PRO A 358 53.92 23.50 -21.47
C PRO A 358 55.39 23.16 -21.73
#